data_AF-A0A8K0XI09-F1
#
_entry.id   AF-A0A8K0XI09-F1
#
_cell.length_a   1.000
_cell.length_b   1.000
_cell.length_c   1.000
_cell.angle_alpha   90.00
_cell.angle_beta   90.00
_cell.angle_gamma   90.00
#
_symmetry.space_group_name_H-M   'P 1'
#
loop_
_entity.id
_entity.type
_entity.pdbx_description
1 polymer ?
#
loop_
_entity_poly.entity_id
_entity_poly.type
_entity_poly.pdbx_seq_one_letter_code
_entity_poly.pdbx_strand_id
1 'polypeptide(L)'
;MTQAIKDYDAEMDQKYEETIGKNGGQLETLGAKPNKDDTNFEVNPIPDTRLAIRIWDGGMESYTQYFIDFFRLDKWIPVNAFDGYELHCVSTPGMMPMAAGRHHSSENTFGISSTEIKPGEEKFCLPEGSRWCLKTRRGA
;
A
#
# COMPACT_ATOMS: atom_id res chain seq x y z
N MET A 1 4.46 -13.69 24.18
CA MET A 1 4.60 -12.22 24.04
C MET A 1 5.14 -11.68 25.36
N THR A 2 6.32 -11.07 25.34
CA THR A 2 7.10 -10.72 26.55
C THR A 2 6.62 -9.40 27.15
N GLN A 3 6.66 -9.25 28.48
CA GLN A 3 6.22 -8.03 29.19
C GLN A 3 6.87 -6.76 28.63
N ALA A 4 8.14 -6.83 28.23
CA ALA A 4 8.87 -5.73 27.61
C ALA A 4 8.25 -5.20 26.30
N ILE A 5 7.57 -6.05 25.52
CA ILE A 5 6.88 -5.62 24.29
C ILE A 5 5.63 -4.80 24.66
N LYS A 6 4.88 -5.25 25.68
CA LYS A 6 3.68 -4.55 26.15
C LYS A 6 4.01 -3.19 26.75
N ASP A 7 5.11 -3.11 27.51
CA ASP A 7 5.55 -1.86 28.12
C ASP A 7 6.05 -0.87 27.04
N TYR A 8 6.73 -1.37 25.99
CA TYR A 8 7.11 -0.57 24.83
C TYR A 8 5.90 -0.06 24.04
N ASP A 9 4.93 -0.93 23.74
CA ASP A 9 3.72 -0.56 23.01
C ASP A 9 2.93 0.52 23.78
N ALA A 10 2.78 0.38 25.10
CA ALA A 10 2.11 1.36 25.94
C ALA A 10 2.83 2.73 25.98
N GLU A 11 4.16 2.74 25.98
CA GLU A 11 4.95 3.97 25.92
C GLU A 11 4.79 4.67 24.55
N MET A 12 4.77 3.90 23.47
CA MET A 12 4.56 4.43 22.12
C MET A 12 3.14 4.97 21.96
N ASP A 13 2.13 4.23 22.41
CA ASP A 13 0.73 4.66 22.39
C ASP A 13 0.55 5.99 23.13
N GLN A 14 1.14 6.14 24.32
CA GLN A 14 1.11 7.41 25.06
C GLN A 14 1.77 8.55 24.26
N LYS A 15 2.92 8.30 23.62
CA LYS A 15 3.59 9.30 22.78
C LYS A 15 2.77 9.69 21.54
N TYR A 16 2.08 8.72 20.94
CA TYR A 16 1.18 8.99 19.82
C TYR A 16 0.00 9.84 20.28
N GLU A 17 -0.70 9.48 21.36
CA GLU A 17 -1.81 10.26 21.91
C GLU A 17 -1.41 11.70 22.26
N GLU A 18 -0.24 11.91 22.86
CA GLU A 18 0.29 13.26 23.12
C GLU A 18 0.57 14.04 21.82
N THR A 19 1.06 13.37 20.79
CA THR A 19 1.36 13.98 19.48
C THR A 19 0.06 14.32 18.75
N ILE A 20 -0.95 13.45 18.81
CA ILE A 20 -2.31 13.68 18.29
C ILE A 20 -2.90 14.92 18.97
N GLY A 21 -2.84 14.98 20.31
CA GLY A 21 -3.37 16.10 21.09
C GLY A 21 -2.70 17.45 20.75
N LYS A 22 -1.37 17.45 20.54
CA LYS A 22 -0.62 18.66 20.15
C LYS A 22 -0.97 19.17 18.75
N ASN A 23 -1.41 18.28 17.87
CA ASN A 23 -1.78 18.59 16.49
C ASN A 23 -3.30 18.72 16.30
N GLY A 24 -4.04 19.14 17.34
CA GLY A 24 -5.48 19.41 17.24
C GLY A 24 -6.33 18.16 17.04
N GLY A 25 -5.83 16.99 17.46
CA GLY A 25 -6.53 15.71 17.30
C GLY A 25 -6.20 14.98 16.00
N GLN A 26 -5.22 15.45 15.22
CA GLN A 26 -4.84 14.84 13.95
C GLN A 26 -3.35 14.53 13.94
N LEU A 27 -2.96 13.37 13.41
CA LEU A 27 -1.57 13.08 13.11
C LEU A 27 -1.43 13.09 11.59
N GLU A 28 -0.45 13.82 11.07
CA GLU A 28 -0.11 13.73 9.65
C GLU A 28 0.40 12.31 9.40
N THR A 29 -0.44 11.50 8.76
CA THR A 29 -0.16 10.10 8.47
C THR A 29 0.08 9.96 6.98
N LEU A 30 1.21 9.34 6.64
CA LEU A 30 1.54 9.01 5.26
C LEU A 30 1.10 7.58 4.95
N GLY A 31 0.54 7.37 3.78
CA GLY A 31 0.13 6.07 3.26
C GLY A 31 -1.15 5.49 3.85
N ALA A 32 -1.95 6.31 4.56
CA ALA A 32 -3.30 5.91 4.95
C ALA A 32 -4.13 5.59 3.70
N LYS A 33 -4.91 4.50 3.75
CA LYS A 33 -5.82 4.14 2.65
C LYS A 33 -7.01 5.12 2.64
N PRO A 34 -7.60 5.40 1.46
CA PRO A 34 -8.79 6.21 1.38
C PRO A 34 -9.95 5.57 2.16
N ASN A 35 -10.65 6.39 2.92
CA ASN A 35 -11.91 6.05 3.58
C ASN A 35 -13.05 5.95 2.55
N LYS A 36 -14.21 5.50 3.01
CA LYS A 36 -15.39 5.32 2.14
C LYS A 36 -15.92 6.63 1.56
N ASP A 37 -15.70 7.74 2.26
CA ASP A 37 -16.19 9.07 1.88
C ASP A 37 -15.12 9.88 1.12
N ASP A 38 -13.89 9.37 1.02
CA ASP A 38 -12.85 10.01 0.23
C ASP A 38 -13.15 9.87 -1.25
N THR A 39 -12.88 10.92 -2.03
CA THR A 39 -13.04 10.92 -3.48
C THR A 39 -11.72 11.11 -4.22
N ASN A 40 -10.62 11.33 -3.49
CA ASN A 40 -9.31 11.60 -4.06
C ASN A 40 -8.52 10.31 -4.31
N PHE A 41 -9.05 9.48 -5.20
CA PHE A 41 -8.37 8.28 -5.69
C PHE A 41 -8.88 7.91 -7.07
N GLU A 42 -8.06 7.17 -7.80
CA GLU A 42 -8.43 6.60 -9.09
C GLU A 42 -8.65 5.10 -8.96
N VAL A 43 -9.57 4.54 -9.75
CA VAL A 43 -9.82 3.09 -9.82
C VAL A 43 -9.72 2.65 -11.26
N ASN A 44 -8.73 1.81 -11.56
CA ASN A 44 -8.38 1.35 -12.89
C ASN A 44 -8.69 -0.16 -13.01
N PRO A 45 -9.77 -0.57 -13.72
CA PRO A 45 -10.15 -1.97 -13.86
C PRO A 45 -9.06 -2.83 -14.51
N ILE A 46 -8.87 -4.05 -13.99
CA ILE A 46 -8.02 -5.06 -14.61
C ILE A 46 -8.90 -5.84 -15.62
N PRO A 47 -8.53 -5.87 -16.93
CA PRO A 47 -9.33 -6.53 -17.97
C PRO A 47 -9.69 -7.98 -17.62
N ASP A 48 -10.89 -8.39 -18.02
CA ASP A 48 -11.43 -9.76 -17.87
C ASP A 48 -11.51 -10.28 -16.42
N THR A 49 -11.44 -9.38 -15.43
CA THR A 49 -11.57 -9.71 -14.00
C THR A 49 -12.58 -8.82 -13.29
N ARG A 50 -12.86 -9.13 -12.03
CA ARG A 50 -13.62 -8.26 -11.11
C ARG A 50 -12.72 -7.36 -10.26
N LEU A 51 -11.43 -7.32 -10.57
CA LEU A 51 -10.43 -6.57 -9.85
C LEU A 51 -10.13 -5.26 -10.56
N ALA A 52 -9.66 -4.30 -9.79
CA ALA A 52 -9.11 -3.04 -10.23
C ALA A 52 -7.85 -2.72 -9.42
N ILE A 53 -7.02 -1.83 -9.94
CA ILE A 53 -5.97 -1.16 -9.19
C ILE A 53 -6.51 0.19 -8.75
N ARG A 54 -6.56 0.42 -7.44
CA ARG A 54 -6.88 1.73 -6.89
C ARG A 54 -5.59 2.47 -6.56
N ILE A 55 -5.53 3.76 -6.89
CA ILE A 55 -4.35 4.62 -6.77
C ILE A 55 -4.73 5.87 -5.98
N TRP A 56 -3.90 6.29 -5.03
CA TRP A 56 -4.10 7.52 -4.25
C TRP A 56 -2.76 8.10 -3.80
N ASP A 57 -2.73 9.39 -3.46
CA ASP A 57 -1.50 10.06 -3.00
C ASP A 57 -1.02 9.55 -1.64
N GLY A 58 -1.94 9.31 -0.68
CA GLY A 58 -1.58 8.94 0.69
C GLY A 58 -0.66 9.95 1.36
N GLY A 59 -0.74 11.24 1.02
CA GLY A 59 0.18 12.29 1.47
C GLY A 59 1.57 12.22 0.85
N MET A 60 1.80 11.37 -0.17
CA MET A 60 3.12 11.17 -0.78
C MET A 60 3.37 11.96 -2.07
N GLU A 61 2.41 12.79 -2.50
CA GLU A 61 2.49 13.57 -3.74
C GLU A 61 3.77 14.41 -3.80
N SER A 62 4.12 15.12 -2.70
CA SER A 62 5.35 15.93 -2.63
C SER A 62 6.65 15.12 -2.74
N TYR A 63 6.56 13.79 -2.54
CA TYR A 63 7.67 12.85 -2.69
C TYR A 63 7.64 12.12 -4.03
N THR A 64 6.78 12.53 -4.96
CA THR A 64 6.58 11.90 -6.28
C THR A 64 6.32 10.41 -6.15
N GLN A 65 5.52 10.03 -5.16
CA GLN A 65 5.16 8.65 -4.85
C GLN A 65 3.66 8.54 -4.63
N TYR A 66 3.11 7.40 -5.03
CA TYR A 66 1.70 7.10 -4.90
C TYR A 66 1.53 5.68 -4.35
N PHE A 67 0.46 5.49 -3.59
CA PHE A 67 0.10 4.16 -3.13
C PHE A 67 -0.89 3.50 -4.07
N ILE A 68 -0.75 2.19 -4.19
CA ILE A 68 -1.73 1.36 -4.89
C ILE A 68 -2.16 0.15 -4.06
N ASP A 69 -3.38 -0.33 -4.29
CA ASP A 69 -3.86 -1.62 -3.80
C ASP A 69 -4.75 -2.33 -4.83
N PHE A 70 -5.00 -3.62 -4.58
CA PHE A 70 -6.00 -4.36 -5.32
C PHE A 70 -7.38 -4.07 -4.75
N PHE A 71 -8.34 -3.87 -5.64
CA PHE A 71 -9.69 -3.46 -5.27
C PHE A 71 -10.72 -4.33 -5.99
N ARG A 72 -11.76 -4.77 -5.28
CA ARG A 72 -12.88 -5.52 -5.87
C ARG A 72 -14.00 -4.59 -6.26
N LEU A 73 -14.30 -4.52 -7.56
CA LEU A 73 -15.35 -3.65 -8.10
C LEU A 73 -16.76 -4.07 -7.67
N ASP A 74 -17.02 -5.38 -7.58
CA ASP A 74 -18.36 -5.89 -7.26
C ASP A 74 -18.76 -5.72 -5.80
N LYS A 75 -17.78 -5.60 -4.90
CA LYS A 75 -17.99 -5.42 -3.46
C LYS A 75 -17.60 -4.03 -2.97
N TRP A 76 -16.89 -3.26 -3.80
CA TRP A 76 -16.29 -1.98 -3.45
C TRP A 76 -15.42 -2.04 -2.19
N ILE A 77 -14.52 -3.04 -2.13
CA ILE A 77 -13.62 -3.26 -1.00
C ILE A 77 -12.17 -3.46 -1.49
N PRO A 78 -11.18 -2.99 -0.71
CA PRO A 78 -9.80 -3.38 -0.94
C PRO A 78 -9.62 -4.86 -0.64
N VAL A 79 -8.70 -5.49 -1.36
CA VAL A 79 -8.30 -6.88 -1.20
C VAL A 79 -6.79 -6.98 -1.29
N ASN A 80 -6.19 -7.98 -0.67
CA ASN A 80 -4.76 -8.22 -0.85
C ASN A 80 -4.50 -8.76 -2.26
N ALA A 81 -3.27 -8.62 -2.74
CA ALA A 81 -2.80 -9.28 -3.94
C ALA A 81 -2.94 -10.78 -3.72
N PHE A 82 -4.04 -11.35 -4.22
CA PHE A 82 -4.25 -12.79 -4.20
C PHE A 82 -3.02 -13.46 -4.81
N ASP A 83 -2.81 -14.73 -4.47
CA ASP A 83 -1.72 -15.58 -4.98
C ASP A 83 -1.71 -15.75 -6.53
N GLY A 84 -2.54 -14.99 -7.25
CA GLY A 84 -2.59 -14.91 -8.70
C GLY A 84 -1.81 -13.77 -9.32
N TYR A 85 -1.40 -12.69 -8.62
CA TYR A 85 -0.73 -11.54 -9.24
C TYR A 85 0.60 -11.16 -8.57
N GLU A 86 1.49 -10.58 -9.37
CA GLU A 86 2.72 -9.92 -8.96
C GLU A 86 2.86 -8.59 -9.67
N LEU A 87 3.35 -7.58 -8.95
CA LEU A 87 3.64 -6.26 -9.48
C LEU A 87 5.13 -6.18 -9.85
N HIS A 88 5.44 -5.80 -11.08
CA HIS A 88 6.81 -5.73 -11.59
C HIS A 88 7.07 -4.38 -12.23
N CYS A 89 8.25 -3.79 -11.96
CA CYS A 89 8.66 -2.59 -12.68
C CYS A 89 9.11 -2.97 -14.08
N VAL A 90 8.66 -2.21 -15.07
CA VAL A 90 9.11 -2.31 -16.45
C VAL A 90 10.24 -1.31 -16.64
N SER A 91 11.47 -1.80 -16.67
CA SER A 91 12.64 -0.97 -16.92
C SER A 91 12.52 -0.25 -18.27
N THR A 92 12.80 1.04 -18.28
CA THR A 92 12.89 1.88 -19.48
C THR A 92 14.27 2.54 -19.53
N PRO A 93 14.81 2.82 -20.74
CA PRO A 93 16.08 3.53 -20.86
C PRO A 93 16.08 4.84 -20.08
N GLY A 94 17.13 5.08 -19.29
CA GLY A 94 17.25 6.28 -18.45
C GLY A 94 16.64 6.15 -17.05
N MET A 95 15.92 5.07 -16.74
CA MET A 95 15.45 4.79 -15.38
C MET A 95 16.55 4.08 -14.59
N MET A 96 16.79 4.47 -13.32
CA MET A 96 17.69 3.72 -12.46
C MET A 96 17.10 2.31 -12.20
N PRO A 97 17.91 1.24 -12.20
CA PRO A 97 17.44 -0.15 -12.06
C PRO A 97 16.95 -0.51 -10.64
N MET A 98 16.70 0.47 -9.78
CA MET A 98 16.32 0.31 -8.36
C MET A 98 15.02 -0.48 -8.15
N ALA A 99 14.25 -0.72 -9.21
CA ALA A 99 12.99 -1.44 -9.18
C ALA A 99 12.97 -2.70 -10.08
N ALA A 100 14.11 -3.18 -10.57
CA ALA A 100 14.14 -4.35 -11.45
C ALA A 100 13.67 -5.62 -10.71
N GLY A 101 12.48 -6.12 -11.08
CA GLY A 101 11.93 -7.38 -10.57
C GLY A 101 10.56 -7.22 -9.91
N ARG A 102 10.21 -8.22 -9.08
CA ARG A 102 8.97 -8.24 -8.30
C ARG A 102 9.06 -7.18 -7.19
N HIS A 103 8.04 -6.33 -7.12
CA HIS A 103 7.90 -5.39 -6.03
C HIS A 103 7.17 -6.03 -4.86
N HIS A 104 7.66 -5.75 -3.66
CA HIS A 104 7.08 -6.20 -2.41
C HIS A 104 6.06 -5.18 -1.91
N SER A 105 5.03 -5.64 -1.21
CA SER A 105 4.12 -4.72 -0.52
C SER A 105 4.87 -3.95 0.56
N SER A 106 4.36 -2.78 0.92
CA SER A 106 4.94 -1.96 1.99
C SER A 106 5.03 -2.76 3.28
N GLU A 107 4.00 -3.57 3.58
CA GLU A 107 3.98 -4.47 4.75
C GLU A 107 5.15 -5.47 4.72
N ASN A 108 5.42 -6.10 3.57
CA ASN A 108 6.55 -7.00 3.41
C ASN A 108 7.90 -6.27 3.57
N THR A 109 8.02 -5.05 3.05
CA THR A 109 9.23 -4.23 3.22
C THR A 109 9.48 -3.88 4.69
N PHE A 110 8.42 -3.75 5.50
CA PHE A 110 8.51 -3.56 6.95
C PHE A 110 8.57 -4.88 7.75
N GLY A 111 8.75 -6.02 7.09
CA GLY A 111 8.98 -7.32 7.74
C GLY A 111 7.73 -8.10 8.13
N ILE A 112 6.53 -7.66 7.72
CA ILE A 112 5.28 -8.39 7.94
C ILE A 112 5.16 -9.47 6.86
N SER A 113 4.99 -10.74 7.26
CA SER A 113 4.79 -11.83 6.29
C SER A 113 3.48 -11.63 5.52
N SER A 114 3.44 -11.98 4.24
CA SER A 114 2.21 -11.89 3.43
C SER A 114 1.03 -12.67 4.01
N THR A 115 1.29 -13.73 4.80
CA THR A 115 0.26 -14.51 5.51
C THR A 115 -0.31 -13.80 6.73
N GLU A 116 0.38 -12.79 7.25
CA GLU A 116 0.01 -12.02 8.43
C GLU A 116 -0.61 -10.67 8.05
N ILE A 117 -0.50 -10.26 6.78
CA ILE A 117 -1.18 -9.06 6.27
C ILE A 117 -2.68 -9.28 6.35
N LYS A 118 -3.36 -8.42 7.13
CA LYS A 118 -4.81 -8.47 7.27
C LYS A 118 -5.50 -8.31 5.91
N PRO A 119 -6.68 -8.94 5.71
CA PRO A 119 -7.39 -8.84 4.44
C PRO A 119 -7.72 -7.37 4.08
N GLY A 120 -7.30 -6.95 2.88
CA GLY A 120 -7.55 -5.60 2.37
C GLY A 120 -6.54 -4.55 2.82
N GLU A 121 -5.53 -4.91 3.63
CA GLU A 121 -4.52 -3.96 4.12
C GLU A 121 -3.29 -3.87 3.22
N GLU A 122 -3.03 -4.86 2.38
CA GLU A 122 -1.85 -4.86 1.52
C GLU A 122 -1.83 -3.65 0.57
N LYS A 123 -0.69 -2.97 0.49
CA LYS A 123 -0.47 -1.83 -0.41
C LYS A 123 0.97 -1.78 -0.92
N PHE A 124 1.17 -1.03 -1.99
CA PHE A 124 2.47 -0.87 -2.65
C PHE A 124 2.73 0.63 -2.85
N CYS A 125 3.99 1.06 -2.71
CA CYS A 125 4.39 2.45 -2.90
C CYS A 125 5.21 2.57 -4.18
N LEU A 126 4.72 3.34 -5.15
CA LEU A 126 5.28 3.41 -6.49
C LEU A 126 5.72 4.85 -6.81
N PRO A 127 6.89 5.05 -7.45
CA PRO A 127 7.29 6.36 -7.93
C PRO A 127 6.39 6.87 -9.07
N GLU A 128 6.14 8.17 -9.11
CA GLU A 128 5.46 8.83 -10.22
C GLU A 128 6.25 8.68 -11.54
N GLY A 129 5.54 8.59 -12.66
CA GLY A 129 6.15 8.47 -13.99
C GLY A 129 6.82 7.13 -14.28
N SER A 130 6.78 6.18 -13.33
CA SER A 130 7.32 4.84 -13.53
C SER A 130 6.33 3.90 -14.21
N ARG A 131 6.84 2.91 -14.94
CA ARG A 131 6.02 1.96 -15.69
C ARG A 131 5.98 0.63 -14.95
N TRP A 132 4.77 0.12 -14.69
CA TRP A 132 4.55 -1.13 -13.99
C TRP A 132 3.70 -2.10 -14.80
N CYS A 133 3.87 -3.39 -14.54
CA CYS A 133 3.00 -4.41 -15.08
C CYS A 133 2.57 -5.42 -14.00
N LEU A 134 1.36 -5.96 -14.19
CA LEU A 134 0.87 -7.09 -13.43
C LEU A 134 1.24 -8.37 -14.18
N LYS A 135 1.87 -9.30 -13.50
CA LYS A 135 2.11 -10.66 -14.00
C LYS A 135 1.25 -11.65 -13.25
N THR A 136 0.64 -12.57 -13.96
CA THR A 136 -0.10 -13.68 -13.34
C THR A 136 0.90 -14.73 -12.82
N ARG A 137 0.78 -15.14 -11.56
CA ARG A 137 1.60 -16.24 -10.99
C ARG A 137 1.34 -17.58 -11.67
N ARG A 138 0.21 -17.71 -12.38
CA ARG A 138 -0.15 -18.91 -13.16
C ARG A 138 0.61 -19.07 -14.48
N GLY A 139 1.55 -18.18 -14.80
CA GLY A 139 2.34 -18.29 -16.02
C GLY A 139 1.57 -17.90 -17.28
N ALA A 140 2.34 -17.68 -18.35
CA ALA A 140 1.90 -17.44 -19.71
C ALA A 140 1.11 -18.63 -20.30
#